data_AF-A0A6A2ZSM8-F1
#
_entry.id   AF-A0A6A2ZSM8-F1
#
_cell.length_a   1.000
_cell.length_b   1.000
_cell.length_c   1.000
_cell.angle_alpha   90.00
_cell.angle_beta   90.00
_cell.angle_gamma   90.00
#
_symmetry.space_group_name_H-M   'P 1'
#
loop_
_entity.id
_entity.type
_entity.pdbx_description
1 polymer ?
#
loop_
_entity_poly.entity_id
_entity_poly.type
_entity_poly.pdbx_seq_one_letter_code
_entity_poly.pdbx_strand_id
1 'polypeptide(L)'
;MEWIRSITFPTLLISSLCFFLLIAIASSDEVEDETVFTYIEGTGKGPKEWGQLDPHWKLCETGKFQSPIDVPNGKLRVVPSLGKLKKNYKPVPAVLKNRGHDIKIRWDGDAGKITVNGTDYKLIQCHWHSPSEHTFNGTRYQMELHMVHRSASGEMAVISVFYKYGRPDPFLTKLFHDIKTVGEEEENLGIINPRDIKFNGRKYFRYIGSLTVPPCTEGVVWTLIQKGFETNIRPTQPLDGRTVLFYAP
;
A
#
# COMPACT_ATOMS: atom_id res chain seq x y z
N MET A 1 -42.22 68.96 -16.24
CA MET A 1 -42.27 68.92 -17.70
C MET A 1 -40.88 69.31 -18.23
N GLU A 2 -39.85 68.48 -18.10
CA GLU A 2 -39.68 67.12 -18.69
C GLU A 2 -39.61 67.20 -20.23
N TRP A 3 -38.74 66.47 -20.91
CA TRP A 3 -38.28 65.12 -20.64
C TRP A 3 -36.75 64.93 -20.70
N ILE A 4 -36.22 64.04 -19.87
CA ILE A 4 -34.85 63.52 -20.00
C ILE A 4 -34.86 62.40 -21.06
N ARG A 5 -33.95 62.47 -22.04
CA ARG A 5 -33.64 61.32 -22.92
C ARG A 5 -32.30 60.72 -22.49
N SER A 6 -32.31 59.48 -22.03
CA SER A 6 -31.10 58.69 -21.81
C SER A 6 -30.53 58.19 -23.14
N ILE A 7 -29.20 58.09 -23.21
CA ILE A 7 -28.48 57.32 -24.22
C ILE A 7 -27.58 56.35 -23.47
N THR A 8 -27.92 55.07 -23.54
CA THR A 8 -27.19 54.00 -22.85
C THR A 8 -26.03 53.50 -23.70
N PHE A 9 -24.80 53.62 -23.21
CA PHE A 9 -23.66 52.91 -23.78
C PHE A 9 -23.80 51.40 -23.56
N PRO A 10 -23.53 50.55 -24.56
CA PRO A 10 -23.51 49.10 -24.37
C PRO A 10 -22.25 48.70 -23.60
N THR A 11 -22.41 48.28 -22.34
CA THR A 11 -21.33 47.67 -21.58
C THR A 11 -21.02 46.28 -22.13
N LEU A 12 -19.85 46.15 -22.78
CA LEU A 12 -19.30 44.86 -23.21
C LEU A 12 -18.92 44.01 -21.98
N LEU A 13 -19.89 43.23 -21.48
CA LEU A 13 -19.68 42.20 -20.48
C LEU A 13 -18.86 41.06 -21.09
N ILE A 14 -17.53 41.18 -21.01
CA ILE A 14 -16.61 40.06 -21.24
C ILE A 14 -16.80 39.09 -20.07
N SER A 15 -17.63 38.06 -20.25
CA SER A 15 -17.78 36.98 -19.28
C SER A 15 -16.50 36.16 -19.25
N SER A 16 -15.63 36.47 -18.29
CA SER A 16 -14.49 35.62 -17.95
C SER A 16 -15.02 34.31 -17.36
N LEU A 17 -15.27 33.32 -18.22
CA LEU A 17 -15.41 31.94 -17.79
C LEU A 17 -14.05 31.47 -17.28
N CYS A 18 -13.79 31.69 -15.99
CA CYS A 18 -12.80 30.94 -15.25
C CYS A 18 -13.25 29.47 -15.25
N PHE A 19 -12.81 28.74 -16.28
CA PHE A 19 -12.98 27.31 -16.38
C PHE A 19 -12.11 26.69 -15.29
N PHE A 20 -12.69 26.49 -14.10
CA PHE A 20 -12.05 25.79 -13.00
C PHE A 20 -11.84 24.34 -13.40
N LEU A 21 -10.71 24.08 -14.04
CA LEU A 21 -10.23 22.75 -14.31
C LEU A 21 -9.95 22.10 -12.95
N LEU A 22 -10.91 21.31 -12.47
CA LEU A 22 -10.71 20.39 -11.35
C LEU A 22 -9.73 19.31 -11.81
N ILE A 23 -8.45 19.66 -11.81
CA ILE A 23 -7.35 18.70 -11.88
C ILE A 23 -7.46 17.89 -10.59
N ALA A 24 -8.12 16.74 -10.66
CA ALA A 24 -8.07 15.74 -9.62
C ALA A 24 -6.60 15.38 -9.42
N ILE A 25 -6.03 15.76 -8.27
CA ILE A 25 -4.63 15.47 -7.96
C ILE A 25 -4.54 13.95 -7.78
N ALA A 26 -3.88 13.28 -8.74
CA ALA A 26 -3.67 11.84 -8.70
C ALA A 26 -3.02 11.46 -7.37
N SER A 27 -3.70 10.60 -6.60
CA SER A 27 -3.15 10.10 -5.33
C SER A 27 -1.88 9.28 -5.58
N SER A 28 -0.96 9.31 -4.62
CA SER A 28 0.20 8.40 -4.55
C SER A 28 0.02 7.28 -3.52
N ASP A 29 -1.12 7.26 -2.85
CA ASP A 29 -1.56 6.20 -1.94
C ASP A 29 -2.41 5.18 -2.69
N GLU A 30 -2.60 4.02 -2.05
CA GLU A 30 -3.56 3.00 -2.48
C GLU A 30 -4.97 3.60 -2.66
N VAL A 31 -5.72 3.06 -3.61
CA VAL A 31 -7.14 3.41 -3.81
C VAL A 31 -7.98 2.94 -2.60
N GLU A 32 -9.03 3.69 -2.24
CA GLU A 32 -9.90 3.42 -1.07
C GLU A 32 -11.31 2.92 -1.43
N ASP A 33 -11.74 3.12 -2.68
CA ASP A 33 -12.96 2.58 -3.29
C ASP A 33 -12.53 1.72 -4.47
N GLU A 34 -12.69 0.40 -4.33
CA GLU A 34 -12.19 -0.57 -5.30
C GLU A 34 -13.31 -1.21 -6.12
N THR A 35 -14.55 -0.70 -6.06
CA THR A 35 -15.66 -1.13 -6.95
C THR A 35 -15.30 -0.98 -8.44
N VAL A 36 -14.33 -0.12 -8.72
CA VAL A 36 -13.74 0.16 -10.03
C VAL A 36 -12.81 -0.93 -10.57
N PHE A 37 -12.18 -1.78 -9.74
CA PHE A 37 -11.31 -2.88 -10.22
C PHE A 37 -11.57 -4.22 -9.52
N THR A 38 -10.82 -5.28 -9.87
CA THR A 38 -10.85 -6.56 -9.16
C THR A 38 -9.56 -7.36 -9.33
N TYR A 39 -9.40 -8.41 -8.52
CA TYR A 39 -8.37 -9.44 -8.67
C TYR A 39 -8.81 -10.58 -9.62
N ILE A 40 -10.08 -10.62 -10.04
CA ILE A 40 -10.62 -11.67 -10.92
C ILE A 40 -10.24 -11.39 -12.38
N GLU A 41 -9.29 -12.17 -12.88
CA GLU A 41 -8.86 -12.26 -14.28
C GLU A 41 -10.03 -12.47 -15.26
N GLY A 42 -9.96 -11.88 -16.45
CA GLY A 42 -10.94 -12.07 -17.53
C GLY A 42 -12.27 -11.31 -17.35
N THR A 43 -12.43 -10.53 -16.29
CA THR A 43 -13.58 -9.63 -16.07
C THR A 43 -13.52 -8.33 -16.86
N GLY A 44 -12.38 -8.03 -17.49
CA GLY A 44 -12.06 -6.69 -18.03
C GLY A 44 -11.69 -5.67 -16.96
N LYS A 45 -11.67 -6.07 -15.68
CA LYS A 45 -11.27 -5.27 -14.51
C LYS A 45 -10.13 -5.92 -13.71
N GLY A 46 -9.52 -7.00 -14.23
CA GLY A 46 -8.52 -7.80 -13.54
C GLY A 46 -7.13 -7.17 -13.54
N PRO A 47 -6.14 -7.79 -12.85
CA PRO A 47 -4.81 -7.20 -12.65
C PRO A 47 -4.01 -6.85 -13.90
N LYS A 48 -4.33 -7.45 -15.06
CA LYS A 48 -3.73 -7.11 -16.36
C LYS A 48 -4.39 -5.89 -17.01
N GLU A 49 -5.65 -5.64 -16.69
CA GLU A 49 -6.44 -4.54 -17.26
C GLU A 49 -6.35 -3.25 -16.44
N TRP A 50 -5.85 -3.28 -15.19
CA TRP A 50 -5.81 -2.13 -14.28
C TRP A 50 -5.24 -0.84 -14.91
N GLY A 51 -4.14 -0.91 -15.67
CA GLY A 51 -3.55 0.26 -16.35
C GLY A 51 -4.34 0.80 -17.56
N GLN A 52 -5.53 0.23 -17.82
CA GLN A 52 -6.48 0.64 -18.86
C GLN A 52 -7.80 1.13 -18.27
N LEU A 53 -8.05 0.92 -16.96
CA LEU A 53 -9.29 1.32 -16.27
C LEU A 53 -9.34 2.83 -15.96
N ASP A 54 -8.21 3.41 -15.55
CA ASP A 54 -8.07 4.83 -15.25
C ASP A 54 -6.72 5.36 -15.79
N PRO A 55 -6.67 6.52 -16.47
CA PRO A 55 -5.43 7.12 -16.96
C PRO A 55 -4.33 7.31 -15.91
N HIS A 56 -4.69 7.53 -14.65
CA HIS A 56 -3.74 7.71 -13.54
C HIS A 56 -3.11 6.39 -13.07
N TRP A 57 -3.72 5.25 -13.40
CA TRP A 57 -3.23 3.90 -13.04
C TRP A 57 -2.28 3.32 -14.08
N LYS A 58 -1.87 4.10 -15.09
CA LYS A 58 -1.09 3.61 -16.25
C LYS A 58 0.21 2.88 -15.87
N LEU A 59 0.80 3.20 -14.72
CA LEU A 59 1.97 2.51 -14.16
C LEU A 59 1.72 1.01 -13.90
N CYS A 60 0.49 0.59 -13.62
CA CYS A 60 0.14 -0.83 -13.48
C CYS A 60 0.38 -1.65 -14.76
N GLU A 61 0.42 -1.00 -15.94
CA GLU A 61 0.72 -1.63 -17.24
C GLU A 61 2.12 -1.27 -17.76
N THR A 62 2.53 0.00 -17.63
CA THR A 62 3.79 0.49 -18.23
C THR A 62 5.01 0.39 -17.33
N GLY A 63 4.81 0.23 -16.01
CA GLY A 63 5.86 0.19 -15.00
C GLY A 63 6.91 -0.90 -15.20
N LYS A 64 8.05 -0.75 -14.52
CA LYS A 64 9.23 -1.64 -14.60
C LYS A 64 9.79 -1.99 -13.22
N PHE A 65 9.46 -1.21 -12.21
CA PHE A 65 9.77 -1.47 -10.81
C PHE A 65 8.51 -1.95 -10.07
N GLN A 66 7.62 -2.65 -10.76
CA GLN A 66 6.34 -3.13 -10.24
C GLN A 66 6.47 -4.22 -9.15
N SER A 67 5.49 -4.31 -8.28
CA SER A 67 5.36 -5.28 -7.18
C SER A 67 4.01 -6.03 -7.29
N PRO A 68 3.87 -7.22 -6.69
CA PRO A 68 4.88 -8.01 -5.96
C PRO A 68 5.92 -8.65 -6.90
N ILE A 69 6.95 -9.30 -6.37
CA ILE A 69 7.96 -10.03 -7.16
C ILE A 69 8.14 -11.47 -6.67
N ASP A 70 8.71 -12.33 -7.53
CA ASP A 70 9.37 -13.55 -7.05
C ASP A 70 10.75 -13.22 -6.48
N VAL A 71 11.07 -13.83 -5.34
CA VAL A 71 12.36 -13.71 -4.67
C VAL A 71 13.17 -14.99 -4.95
N PRO A 72 14.14 -14.96 -5.89
CA PRO A 72 14.90 -16.15 -6.26
C PRO A 72 15.96 -16.50 -5.22
N ASN A 73 16.07 -17.78 -4.84
CA ASN A 73 17.05 -18.26 -3.85
C ASN A 73 18.52 -17.98 -4.26
N GLY A 74 18.81 -17.88 -5.56
CA GLY A 74 20.19 -17.81 -6.09
C GLY A 74 20.67 -16.44 -6.60
N LYS A 75 19.84 -15.37 -6.59
CA LYS A 75 20.24 -14.02 -7.09
C LYS A 75 20.23 -12.95 -5.99
N LEU A 76 20.58 -13.36 -4.76
CA LEU A 76 20.53 -12.53 -3.57
C LEU A 76 21.89 -11.88 -3.29
N ARG A 77 21.96 -10.55 -3.24
CA ARG A 77 23.17 -9.87 -2.75
C ARG A 77 23.09 -9.74 -1.23
N VAL A 78 23.90 -10.49 -0.50
CA VAL A 78 24.00 -10.36 0.97
C VAL A 78 24.67 -9.03 1.30
N VAL A 79 24.02 -8.19 2.11
CA VAL A 79 24.53 -6.86 2.50
C VAL A 79 24.40 -6.67 4.02
N PRO A 80 25.42 -7.09 4.82
CA PRO A 80 25.38 -6.96 6.28
C PRO A 80 25.28 -5.51 6.77
N SER A 81 25.77 -4.54 5.99
CA SER A 81 25.72 -3.11 6.30
C SER A 81 24.31 -2.50 6.28
N LEU A 82 23.28 -3.21 5.78
CA LEU A 82 21.87 -2.83 5.97
C LEU A 82 21.47 -2.84 7.46
N GLY A 83 22.10 -3.70 8.26
CA GLY A 83 21.85 -3.83 9.70
C GLY A 83 20.45 -4.35 10.06
N LYS A 84 20.23 -4.53 11.37
CA LYS A 84 18.94 -4.94 11.92
C LYS A 84 17.90 -3.85 11.67
N LEU A 85 16.69 -4.26 11.27
CA LEU A 85 15.59 -3.33 10.97
C LEU A 85 15.22 -2.48 12.20
N LYS A 86 15.45 -1.17 12.10
CA LYS A 86 15.15 -0.18 13.15
C LYS A 86 13.65 0.15 13.12
N LYS A 87 12.92 -0.24 14.17
CA LYS A 87 11.50 0.07 14.37
C LYS A 87 11.22 0.62 15.77
N ASN A 88 10.45 1.70 15.85
CA ASN A 88 9.95 2.31 17.07
C ASN A 88 8.49 2.73 16.87
N TYR A 89 7.58 1.75 16.96
CA TYR A 89 6.14 1.98 16.99
C TYR A 89 5.67 2.40 18.40
N LYS A 90 4.47 2.96 18.53
CA LYS A 90 3.82 3.24 19.82
C LYS A 90 2.29 3.02 19.75
N PRO A 91 1.62 2.70 20.87
CA PRO A 91 0.17 2.51 20.89
C PRO A 91 -0.59 3.82 20.61
N VAL A 92 -1.60 3.75 19.75
CA VAL A 92 -2.42 4.87 19.25
C VAL A 92 -3.82 4.32 18.95
N PRO A 93 -4.90 5.14 19.01
CA PRO A 93 -6.19 4.78 18.45
C PRO A 93 -6.09 4.22 17.02
N ALA A 94 -6.96 3.28 16.67
CA ALA A 94 -7.01 2.68 15.34
C ALA A 94 -8.44 2.29 14.94
N VAL A 95 -8.66 2.24 13.63
CA VAL A 95 -9.91 1.74 13.03
C VAL A 95 -9.63 0.55 12.11
N LEU A 96 -10.56 -0.40 12.08
CA LEU A 96 -10.64 -1.49 11.14
C LEU A 96 -11.54 -1.09 9.98
N LYS A 97 -11.17 -1.43 8.74
CA LYS A 97 -12.00 -1.28 7.55
C LYS A 97 -11.89 -2.53 6.69
N ASN A 98 -13.03 -3.07 6.28
CA ASN A 98 -13.08 -4.04 5.18
C ASN A 98 -13.09 -3.26 3.85
N ARG A 99 -12.13 -3.50 2.96
CA ARG A 99 -12.10 -2.90 1.61
C ARG A 99 -12.71 -3.82 0.55
N GLY A 100 -13.42 -4.88 0.94
CA GLY A 100 -14.04 -5.88 0.07
C GLY A 100 -13.05 -6.90 -0.50
N HIS A 101 -11.83 -6.48 -0.82
CA HIS A 101 -10.72 -7.34 -1.24
C HIS A 101 -9.76 -7.68 -0.08
N ASP A 102 -9.58 -6.76 0.87
CA ASP A 102 -8.72 -6.92 2.04
C ASP A 102 -9.36 -6.42 3.34
N ILE A 103 -8.67 -6.71 4.43
CA ILE A 103 -8.93 -6.15 5.75
C ILE A 103 -7.76 -5.23 6.09
N LYS A 104 -8.06 -3.97 6.43
CA LYS A 104 -7.09 -2.92 6.75
C LYS A 104 -7.31 -2.38 8.17
N ILE A 105 -6.21 -2.13 8.88
CA ILE A 105 -6.18 -1.29 10.09
C ILE A 105 -5.47 0.02 9.77
N ARG A 106 -6.10 1.14 10.09
CA ARG A 106 -5.56 2.51 10.00
C ARG A 106 -5.30 3.03 11.42
N TRP A 107 -4.18 3.72 11.65
CA TRP A 107 -3.86 4.33 12.94
C TRP A 107 -4.08 5.85 12.95
N ASP A 108 -4.81 6.31 13.95
CA ASP A 108 -5.34 7.68 14.01
C ASP A 108 -4.44 8.55 14.89
N GLY A 109 -3.22 8.72 14.40
CA GLY A 109 -2.15 9.48 15.04
C GLY A 109 -0.76 8.96 14.65
N ASP A 110 0.26 9.42 15.36
CA ASP A 110 1.63 8.97 15.16
C ASP A 110 1.83 7.55 15.74
N ALA A 111 1.56 6.50 14.96
CA ALA A 111 1.80 5.10 15.35
C ALA A 111 3.31 4.77 15.55
N GLY A 112 4.19 5.75 15.40
CA GLY A 112 5.63 5.59 15.38
C GLY A 112 6.13 5.19 13.99
N LYS A 113 7.36 4.69 13.92
CA LYS A 113 8.12 4.68 12.66
C LYS A 113 9.09 3.53 12.50
N ILE A 114 9.56 3.35 11.27
CA ILE A 114 10.80 2.66 10.94
C ILE A 114 11.83 3.63 10.38
N THR A 115 13.11 3.29 10.50
CA THR A 115 14.20 4.10 9.94
C THR A 115 15.00 3.26 8.95
N VAL A 116 15.08 3.71 7.69
CA VAL A 116 15.80 3.04 6.59
C VAL A 116 16.80 4.03 6.00
N ASN A 117 18.09 3.64 5.99
CA ASN A 117 19.22 4.43 5.46
C ASN A 117 19.36 5.86 6.05
N GLY A 118 18.70 6.16 7.17
CA GLY A 118 18.67 7.48 7.81
C GLY A 118 17.30 8.16 7.68
N THR A 119 16.54 7.87 6.64
CA THR A 119 15.18 8.37 6.44
C THR A 119 14.20 7.66 7.37
N ASP A 120 13.32 8.44 8.00
CA ASP A 120 12.24 7.96 8.86
C ASP A 120 10.92 7.86 8.09
N TYR A 121 10.22 6.73 8.26
CA TYR A 121 8.92 6.46 7.65
C TYR A 121 7.92 6.14 8.77
N LYS A 122 6.89 6.97 8.94
CA LYS A 122 5.81 6.76 9.93
C LYS A 122 4.86 5.68 9.45
N LEU A 123 4.46 4.77 10.33
CA LEU A 123 3.43 3.78 10.06
C LEU A 123 2.07 4.48 9.92
N ILE A 124 1.34 4.17 8.85
CA ILE A 124 0.02 4.75 8.52
C ILE A 124 -1.08 3.70 8.69
N GLN A 125 -0.91 2.55 8.02
CA GLN A 125 -1.86 1.46 8.01
C GLN A 125 -1.15 0.10 7.91
N CYS A 126 -1.89 -0.97 8.19
CA CYS A 126 -1.50 -2.30 7.74
C CYS A 126 -2.71 -3.10 7.26
N HIS A 127 -2.50 -3.96 6.27
CA HIS A 127 -3.56 -4.77 5.68
C HIS A 127 -3.09 -6.18 5.31
N TRP A 128 -4.02 -7.11 5.16
CA TRP A 128 -3.71 -8.53 4.86
C TRP A 128 -4.21 -8.96 3.50
N HIS A 129 -3.27 -9.26 2.60
CA HIS A 129 -3.53 -10.06 1.42
C HIS A 129 -3.62 -11.52 1.84
N SER A 130 -4.81 -12.10 1.75
CA SER A 130 -5.01 -13.52 1.97
C SER A 130 -5.47 -14.18 0.67
N PRO A 131 -4.71 -15.13 0.11
CA PRO A 131 -3.31 -15.49 0.44
C PRO A 131 -2.23 -14.53 -0.17
N SER A 132 -0.92 -14.87 -0.21
CA SER A 132 0.19 -13.89 -0.37
C SER A 132 0.54 -13.39 -1.78
N GLU A 133 0.97 -12.13 -1.85
CA GLU A 133 1.37 -11.43 -3.08
C GLU A 133 2.78 -11.75 -3.57
N HIS A 134 3.79 -11.83 -2.70
CA HIS A 134 5.14 -12.22 -3.10
C HIS A 134 5.31 -13.75 -3.10
N THR A 135 6.22 -14.24 -3.94
CA THR A 135 6.72 -15.62 -3.92
C THR A 135 8.20 -15.68 -3.56
N PHE A 136 8.64 -16.86 -3.15
CA PHE A 136 10.04 -17.24 -3.02
C PHE A 136 10.29 -18.48 -3.89
N ASN A 137 11.09 -18.33 -4.94
CA ASN A 137 11.38 -19.40 -5.91
C ASN A 137 10.09 -20.01 -6.52
N GLY A 138 9.12 -19.16 -6.86
CA GLY A 138 7.79 -19.52 -7.36
C GLY A 138 6.77 -19.93 -6.29
N THR A 139 7.20 -20.30 -5.08
CA THR A 139 6.30 -20.72 -4.00
C THR A 139 5.79 -19.53 -3.19
N ARG A 140 4.48 -19.49 -2.97
CA ARG A 140 3.70 -18.36 -2.44
C ARG A 140 3.30 -18.64 -0.97
N TYR A 141 2.71 -17.74 -0.19
CA TYR A 141 2.44 -17.90 1.28
C TYR A 141 0.95 -17.78 1.69
N GLN A 142 0.55 -18.37 2.85
CA GLN A 142 -0.86 -18.47 3.27
C GLN A 142 -1.57 -17.13 3.39
N MET A 143 -0.83 -16.06 3.68
CA MET A 143 -1.30 -14.69 3.83
C MET A 143 -0.06 -13.79 3.97
N GLU A 144 -0.19 -12.53 3.60
CA GLU A 144 0.84 -11.50 3.69
C GLU A 144 0.27 -10.26 4.36
N LEU A 145 0.89 -9.85 5.48
CA LEU A 145 0.61 -8.55 6.09
C LEU A 145 1.52 -7.51 5.49
N HIS A 146 0.96 -6.46 4.91
CA HIS A 146 1.68 -5.26 4.53
C HIS A 146 1.52 -4.20 5.61
N MET A 147 2.62 -3.74 6.20
CA MET A 147 2.65 -2.56 7.07
C MET A 147 3.19 -1.38 6.25
N VAL A 148 2.34 -0.39 5.99
CA VAL A 148 2.60 0.70 5.04
C VAL A 148 3.03 1.96 5.79
N HIS A 149 4.17 2.53 5.38
CA HIS A 149 4.79 3.67 6.04
C HIS A 149 5.13 4.78 5.03
N ARG A 150 4.97 6.04 5.44
CA ARG A 150 5.25 7.22 4.60
C ARG A 150 6.29 8.13 5.29
N SER A 151 7.25 8.65 4.52
CA SER A 151 8.26 9.61 5.00
C SER A 151 7.72 11.04 5.00
N ALA A 152 8.46 11.98 5.60
CA ALA A 152 8.10 13.41 5.56
C ALA A 152 8.16 14.00 4.13
N SER A 153 8.96 13.38 3.24
CA SER A 153 9.07 13.67 1.80
C SER A 153 7.98 13.00 0.96
N GLY A 154 7.11 12.19 1.58
CA GLY A 154 6.09 11.41 0.88
C GLY A 154 6.59 10.08 0.28
N GLU A 155 7.85 9.69 0.48
CA GLU A 155 8.36 8.39 0.04
C GLU A 155 7.70 7.26 0.83
N MET A 156 7.49 6.10 0.18
CA MET A 156 6.77 4.97 0.77
C MET A 156 7.71 3.80 1.10
N ALA A 157 7.48 3.15 2.25
CA ALA A 157 8.18 1.95 2.68
C ALA A 157 7.19 0.92 3.24
N VAL A 158 7.26 -0.31 2.76
CA VAL A 158 6.37 -1.39 3.19
C VAL A 158 7.18 -2.50 3.86
N ILE A 159 6.74 -2.93 5.04
CA ILE A 159 7.20 -4.18 5.64
C ILE A 159 6.16 -5.25 5.33
N SER A 160 6.57 -6.27 4.58
CA SER A 160 5.80 -7.47 4.35
C SER A 160 6.15 -8.52 5.40
N VAL A 161 5.14 -9.03 6.10
CA VAL A 161 5.26 -10.13 7.06
C VAL A 161 4.42 -11.29 6.57
N PHE A 162 5.10 -12.38 6.22
CA PHE A 162 4.47 -13.56 5.64
C PHE A 162 3.93 -14.50 6.73
N TYR A 163 2.86 -15.23 6.42
CA TYR A 163 2.18 -16.15 7.35
C TYR A 163 2.21 -17.60 6.87
N LYS A 164 2.01 -18.51 7.84
CA LYS A 164 2.01 -19.96 7.70
C LYS A 164 0.80 -20.55 8.42
N TYR A 165 0.32 -21.73 8.01
CA TYR A 165 -0.45 -22.57 8.92
C TYR A 165 0.43 -23.03 10.10
N GLY A 166 -0.14 -23.04 11.31
CA GLY A 166 0.61 -23.31 12.53
C GLY A 166 -0.13 -22.80 13.77
N ARG A 167 0.61 -22.30 14.77
CA ARG A 167 0.02 -21.67 15.96
C ARG A 167 -0.68 -20.35 15.57
N PRO A 168 -1.84 -20.01 16.17
CA PRO A 168 -2.50 -18.73 15.95
C PRO A 168 -1.57 -17.55 16.22
N ASP A 169 -1.64 -16.52 15.37
CA ASP A 169 -0.90 -15.27 15.59
C ASP A 169 -1.64 -14.42 16.64
N PRO A 170 -1.03 -14.09 17.80
CA PRO A 170 -1.74 -13.43 18.89
C PRO A 170 -2.31 -12.04 18.57
N PHE A 171 -1.87 -11.38 17.49
CA PHE A 171 -2.46 -10.13 17.05
C PHE A 171 -3.78 -10.38 16.31
N LEU A 172 -3.78 -11.30 15.35
CA LEU A 172 -4.99 -11.71 14.64
C LEU A 172 -6.02 -12.38 15.57
N THR A 173 -5.58 -13.14 16.58
CA THR A 173 -6.50 -13.74 17.56
C THR A 173 -7.25 -12.69 18.40
N LYS A 174 -6.64 -11.53 18.69
CA LYS A 174 -7.34 -10.41 19.35
C LYS A 174 -8.44 -9.84 18.46
N LEU A 175 -8.13 -9.65 17.18
CA LEU A 175 -8.97 -9.00 16.19
C LEU A 175 -10.03 -9.91 15.55
N PHE A 176 -10.04 -11.21 15.88
CA PHE A 176 -10.82 -12.21 15.14
C PHE A 176 -12.34 -12.05 15.28
N HIS A 177 -12.82 -11.32 16.31
CA HIS A 177 -14.23 -10.97 16.41
C HIS A 177 -14.56 -9.85 15.42
N ASP A 178 -13.89 -8.71 15.59
CA ASP A 178 -13.95 -7.49 14.78
C ASP A 178 -13.84 -7.80 13.28
N ILE A 179 -12.81 -8.57 12.87
CA ILE A 179 -12.58 -9.01 11.48
C ILE A 179 -13.75 -9.86 10.91
N LYS A 180 -14.58 -10.47 11.76
CA LYS A 180 -15.76 -11.25 11.36
C LYS A 180 -17.05 -10.42 11.40
N THR A 181 -17.09 -9.32 12.15
CA THR A 181 -18.27 -8.44 12.32
C THR A 181 -18.23 -7.19 11.47
N VAL A 182 -17.05 -6.73 11.06
CA VAL A 182 -16.85 -5.51 10.26
C VAL A 182 -17.60 -5.57 8.92
N GLY A 183 -18.49 -4.60 8.72
CA GLY A 183 -19.20 -4.35 7.46
C GLY A 183 -18.40 -3.46 6.52
N GLU A 184 -19.09 -2.61 5.76
CA GLU A 184 -18.46 -1.62 4.87
C GLU A 184 -18.01 -0.35 5.62
N GLU A 185 -18.56 -0.10 6.82
CA GLU A 185 -18.19 1.02 7.69
C GLU A 185 -16.92 0.74 8.52
N GLU A 186 -16.26 1.80 9.01
CA GLU A 186 -15.06 1.67 9.85
C GLU A 186 -15.41 1.31 11.30
N GLU A 187 -14.83 0.23 11.83
CA GLU A 187 -15.02 -0.24 13.22
C GLU A 187 -13.88 0.26 14.12
N ASN A 188 -14.20 0.86 15.27
CA ASN A 188 -13.22 1.48 16.16
C ASN A 188 -12.59 0.45 17.12
N LEU A 189 -11.32 0.13 16.90
CA LEU A 189 -10.55 -0.86 17.68
C LEU A 189 -9.99 -0.31 19.00
N GLY A 190 -10.23 0.96 19.32
CA GLY A 190 -9.60 1.64 20.44
C GLY A 190 -8.08 1.71 20.26
N ILE A 191 -7.33 1.59 21.36
CA ILE A 191 -5.87 1.77 21.35
C ILE A 191 -5.16 0.48 20.91
N ILE A 192 -4.70 0.45 19.67
CA ILE A 192 -3.93 -0.66 19.10
C ILE A 192 -2.43 -0.37 19.14
N ASN A 193 -1.65 -1.35 19.56
CA ASN A 193 -0.19 -1.27 19.64
C ASN A 193 0.47 -2.02 18.45
N PRO A 194 1.10 -1.34 17.48
CA PRO A 194 1.74 -2.03 16.35
C PRO A 194 2.93 -2.92 16.76
N ARG A 195 3.42 -2.81 18.00
CA ARG A 195 4.40 -3.75 18.59
C ARG A 195 3.81 -5.14 18.86
N ASP A 196 2.50 -5.32 18.75
CA ASP A 196 1.84 -6.63 18.86
C ASP A 196 1.88 -7.46 17.59
N ILE A 197 2.12 -6.84 16.43
CA ILE A 197 2.50 -7.55 15.21
C ILE A 197 3.93 -8.12 15.40
N LYS A 198 4.02 -9.38 15.85
CA LYS A 198 5.30 -10.01 16.19
C LYS A 198 6.02 -10.47 14.91
N PHE A 199 7.11 -9.77 14.55
CA PHE A 199 8.00 -10.15 13.45
C PHE A 199 9.47 -9.88 13.76
N ASN A 200 10.35 -10.74 13.23
CA ASN A 200 11.79 -10.75 13.50
C ASN A 200 12.57 -9.85 12.53
N GLY A 201 12.99 -8.66 12.99
CA GLY A 201 13.80 -7.71 12.21
C GLY A 201 15.28 -8.10 12.01
N ARG A 202 15.67 -9.35 12.31
CA ARG A 202 17.06 -9.83 12.18
C ARG A 202 17.40 -10.47 10.83
N LYS A 203 16.42 -10.93 10.03
CA LYS A 203 16.65 -11.39 8.65
C LYS A 203 15.52 -10.88 7.76
N TYR A 204 15.85 -10.29 6.63
CA TYR A 204 14.88 -9.72 5.69
C TYR A 204 15.47 -9.55 4.29
N PHE A 205 14.60 -9.48 3.29
CA PHE A 205 14.93 -9.10 1.92
C PHE A 205 14.54 -7.63 1.69
N ARG A 206 15.27 -6.93 0.82
CA ARG A 206 15.06 -5.51 0.51
C ARG A 206 15.20 -5.27 -0.98
N TYR A 207 14.20 -4.62 -1.58
CA TYR A 207 14.23 -4.18 -2.98
C TYR A 207 13.42 -2.88 -3.15
N ILE A 208 13.48 -2.27 -4.33
CA ILE A 208 12.63 -1.12 -4.70
C ILE A 208 11.53 -1.61 -5.64
N GLY A 209 10.28 -1.31 -5.28
CA GLY A 209 9.08 -1.84 -5.90
C GLY A 209 8.00 -0.78 -6.13
N SER A 210 6.75 -1.20 -6.21
CA SER A 210 5.57 -0.35 -6.31
C SER A 210 4.57 -0.64 -5.19
N LEU A 211 3.45 0.09 -5.16
CA LEU A 211 2.21 -0.37 -4.54
C LEU A 211 1.70 -1.63 -5.27
N THR A 212 1.05 -2.55 -4.55
CA THR A 212 0.51 -3.80 -5.11
C THR A 212 -0.96 -3.72 -5.52
N VAL A 213 -1.62 -2.58 -5.29
CA VAL A 213 -2.90 -2.17 -5.89
C VAL A 213 -2.72 -0.91 -6.75
N PRO A 214 -3.69 -0.53 -7.60
CA PRO A 214 -3.71 0.77 -8.26
C PRO A 214 -3.57 1.91 -7.24
N PRO A 215 -2.88 3.02 -7.59
CA PRO A 215 -2.35 3.39 -8.92
C PRO A 215 -1.00 2.73 -9.28
N CYS A 216 -0.53 1.74 -8.51
CA CYS A 216 0.74 1.03 -8.74
C CYS A 216 1.99 1.93 -8.77
N THR A 217 1.99 3.03 -7.99
CA THR A 217 3.11 3.99 -7.88
C THR A 217 4.42 3.29 -7.52
N GLU A 218 5.49 3.57 -8.28
CA GLU A 218 6.82 2.99 -8.08
C GLU A 218 7.69 3.79 -7.07
N GLY A 219 8.83 3.21 -6.67
CA GLY A 219 9.74 3.81 -5.70
C GLY A 219 9.54 3.31 -4.25
N VAL A 220 8.65 2.35 -4.03
CA VAL A 220 8.33 1.80 -2.70
C VAL A 220 9.49 0.96 -2.15
N VAL A 221 9.93 1.27 -0.94
CA VAL A 221 11.02 0.55 -0.25
C VAL A 221 10.48 -0.70 0.45
N TRP A 222 10.55 -1.85 -0.22
CA TRP A 222 10.03 -3.12 0.31
C TRP A 222 10.98 -3.79 1.29
N THR A 223 10.42 -4.40 2.34
CA THR A 223 11.15 -5.14 3.38
C THR A 223 10.42 -6.44 3.68
N LEU A 224 10.88 -7.57 3.11
CA LEU A 224 10.18 -8.85 3.16
C LEU A 224 10.69 -9.73 4.31
N ILE A 225 9.79 -10.20 5.18
CA ILE A 225 10.12 -10.90 6.44
C ILE A 225 9.35 -12.22 6.55
N GLN A 226 10.01 -13.31 6.18
CA GLN A 226 9.44 -14.66 6.22
C GLN A 226 9.18 -15.16 7.66
N LYS A 227 7.91 -15.38 8.05
CA LYS A 227 7.54 -16.53 8.90
C LYS A 227 7.22 -17.68 7.92
N GLY A 228 8.16 -18.58 7.64
CA GLY A 228 8.20 -19.37 6.39
C GLY A 228 7.03 -20.33 6.03
N PHE A 229 6.57 -20.34 4.75
CA PHE A 229 6.10 -21.44 3.84
C PHE A 229 4.66 -22.07 3.95
N GLU A 230 3.66 -22.02 3.04
CA GLU A 230 3.41 -21.47 1.67
C GLU A 230 1.86 -21.58 1.26
N THR A 231 1.00 -20.63 0.74
CA THR A 231 0.53 -20.34 -0.70
C THR A 231 -0.63 -19.24 -0.96
N ASN A 232 -0.48 -18.16 -1.82
CA ASN A 232 -1.40 -17.63 -2.95
C ASN A 232 -2.28 -16.28 -3.08
N ILE A 233 -1.84 -15.07 -3.57
CA ILE A 233 -2.66 -14.06 -4.39
C ILE A 233 -1.80 -13.02 -5.19
N ARG A 234 -2.34 -12.14 -6.08
CA ARG A 234 -1.70 -11.29 -7.15
C ARG A 234 -0.51 -11.89 -7.96
N PRO A 235 -0.54 -11.87 -9.31
CA PRO A 235 0.62 -12.29 -10.13
C PRO A 235 1.92 -11.53 -9.78
N THR A 236 3.00 -12.28 -9.63
CA THR A 236 4.34 -11.72 -9.40
C THR A 236 4.90 -11.11 -10.67
N GLN A 237 5.42 -9.90 -10.54
CA GLN A 237 5.90 -9.05 -11.63
C GLN A 237 7.35 -9.39 -12.00
N PRO A 238 7.76 -9.17 -13.26
CA PRO A 238 9.14 -9.37 -13.71
C PRO A 238 10.17 -8.60 -12.86
N LEU A 239 11.35 -9.19 -12.64
CA LEU A 239 12.38 -8.58 -11.80
C LEU A 239 13.05 -7.37 -12.49
N ASP A 240 13.07 -7.31 -13.82
CA ASP A 240 13.54 -6.16 -14.64
C ASP A 240 14.88 -5.55 -14.20
N GLY A 241 15.86 -6.43 -13.96
CA GLY A 241 17.23 -6.05 -13.58
C GLY A 241 17.40 -5.59 -12.13
N ARG A 242 16.33 -5.49 -11.34
CA ARG A 242 16.39 -5.09 -9.93
C ARG A 242 17.21 -6.09 -9.11
N THR A 243 18.05 -5.58 -8.22
CA THR A 243 18.80 -6.41 -7.27
C THR A 243 17.99 -6.58 -5.98
N VAL A 244 17.66 -7.81 -5.60
CA VAL A 244 17.16 -8.11 -4.25
C VAL A 244 18.34 -8.23 -3.30
N LEU A 245 18.36 -7.38 -2.27
CA LEU A 245 19.33 -7.42 -1.19
C LEU A 245 18.82 -8.35 -0.08
N PHE A 246 19.72 -9.08 0.57
CA PHE A 246 19.40 -9.89 1.75
C PHE A 246 20.21 -9.43 2.96
N TYR A 247 19.54 -9.16 4.07
CA TYR A 247 20.19 -8.94 5.35
C TYR A 247 20.14 -10.22 6.20
N ALA A 248 21.32 -10.65 6.65
CA ALA A 248 21.50 -11.58 7.75
C ALA A 248 22.67 -11.10 8.64
N PRO A 249 22.64 -11.39 9.95
CA PRO A 249 23.74 -11.14 10.87
C PRO A 249 24.77 -12.28 10.84
#